data_AF-M6FLD4-F1
#
_entry.id   AF-M6FLD4-F1
#
_cell.length_a   1.000
_cell.length_b   1.000
_cell.length_c   1.000
_cell.angle_alpha   90.00
_cell.angle_beta   90.00
_cell.angle_gamma   90.00
#
_symmetry.space_group_name_H-M   'P 1'
#
loop_
_entity.id
_entity.type
_entity.pdbx_description
1 polymer ?
#
loop_
_entity_poly.entity_id
_entity_poly.type
_entity_poly.pdbx_seq_one_letter_code
_entity_poly.pdbx_strand_id
1 'polypeptide(L)'
;MQADFSDAFFPDTPIEDFDEANTFTVIRGETTLKNSVRSKHGIDVLVSSLEMEDFAYHATKNQSLIPKLGSILRNSNYDYVIIDTPGSGSSETISSIMAADYVLIPVKPSKWATRTIKRVLKK
;
A
#
# COMPACT_ATOMS: atom_id res chain seq x y z
N MET A 1 -14.81 -6.26 10.48
CA MET A 1 -14.80 -6.13 9.02
C MET A 1 -13.87 -4.96 8.73
N GLN A 2 -12.78 -5.19 7.99
CA GLN A 2 -11.92 -4.08 7.54
C GLN A 2 -12.77 -3.24 6.58
N ALA A 3 -12.78 -1.92 6.75
CA ALA A 3 -13.47 -1.04 5.83
C ALA A 3 -12.63 -0.95 4.54
N ASP A 4 -13.28 -1.03 3.38
CA ASP A 4 -12.61 -0.88 2.09
C ASP A 4 -12.56 0.60 1.72
N PHE A 5 -11.34 1.14 1.55
CA PHE A 5 -11.16 2.52 1.11
C PHE A 5 -11.63 2.74 -0.33
N SER A 6 -11.56 1.72 -1.18
CA SER A 6 -12.08 1.81 -2.55
C SER A 6 -13.58 2.10 -2.53
N ASP A 7 -14.36 1.36 -1.74
CA ASP A 7 -15.79 1.63 -1.57
C ASP A 7 -16.06 2.97 -0.88
N ALA A 8 -15.23 3.35 0.09
CA ALA A 8 -15.40 4.61 0.83
C ALA A 8 -15.20 5.85 -0.05
N PHE A 9 -14.25 5.80 -1.00
CA PHE A 9 -13.93 6.92 -1.88
C PHE A 9 -14.65 6.85 -3.24
N PHE A 10 -14.93 5.65 -3.74
CA PHE A 10 -15.40 5.37 -5.10
C PHE A 10 -16.55 4.34 -5.14
N PRO A 11 -17.68 4.57 -4.44
CA PRO A 11 -18.75 3.58 -4.31
C PRO A 11 -19.45 3.24 -5.63
N ASP A 12 -19.40 4.14 -6.62
CA ASP A 12 -20.06 3.98 -7.92
C ASP A 12 -19.09 3.52 -9.03
N THR A 13 -17.85 3.21 -8.70
CA THR A 13 -16.82 2.79 -9.68
C THR A 13 -16.79 1.27 -9.81
N PRO A 14 -16.88 0.72 -11.04
CA PRO A 14 -16.71 -0.71 -11.28
C PRO A 14 -15.34 -1.22 -10.82
N ILE A 15 -15.28 -2.46 -10.33
CA ILE A 15 -14.04 -3.07 -9.83
C ILE A 15 -13.02 -3.23 -10.96
N GLU A 16 -13.49 -3.52 -12.17
CA GLU A 16 -12.67 -3.71 -13.37
C GLU A 16 -11.83 -2.46 -13.69
N ASP A 17 -12.35 -1.26 -13.38
CA ASP A 17 -11.61 -0.02 -13.54
C ASP A 17 -10.38 0.06 -12.61
N PHE A 18 -10.40 -0.65 -11.48
CA PHE A 18 -9.27 -0.73 -10.56
C PHE A 18 -8.22 -1.74 -11.03
N ASP A 19 -8.58 -2.73 -11.84
CA ASP A 19 -7.61 -3.73 -12.32
C ASP A 19 -6.62 -3.14 -13.33
N GLU A 20 -7.04 -2.16 -14.13
CA GLU A 20 -6.19 -1.53 -15.15
C GLU A 20 -5.13 -0.59 -14.53
N ALA A 21 -5.46 0.11 -13.44
CA ALA A 21 -4.61 1.13 -12.85
C ALA A 21 -4.71 1.13 -11.32
N ASN A 22 -3.75 0.46 -10.66
CA ASN A 22 -3.71 0.28 -9.22
C ASN A 22 -2.26 0.29 -8.70
N THR A 23 -2.13 0.12 -7.38
CA THR A 23 -0.86 0.04 -6.67
C THR A 23 0.09 -1.00 -7.27
N PHE A 24 -0.41 -2.18 -7.66
CA PHE A 24 0.44 -3.23 -8.18
C PHE A 24 0.95 -2.93 -9.58
N THR A 25 0.07 -2.48 -10.49
CA THR A 25 0.47 -2.12 -11.86
C THR A 25 1.48 -0.97 -11.87
N VAL A 26 1.36 -0.02 -10.93
CA VAL A 26 2.35 1.04 -10.71
C VAL A 26 3.70 0.47 -10.22
N ILE A 27 3.70 -0.45 -9.25
CA ILE A 27 4.94 -1.08 -8.76
C ILE A 27 5.61 -1.93 -9.86
N ARG A 28 4.82 -2.67 -10.66
CA ARG A 28 5.32 -3.44 -11.81
C ARG A 28 5.80 -2.56 -12.97
N GLY A 29 5.47 -1.27 -12.96
CA GLY A 29 5.86 -0.31 -13.99
C GLY A 29 5.03 -0.40 -15.27
N GLU A 30 3.85 -1.02 -15.19
CA GLU A 30 2.88 -1.10 -16.29
C GLU A 30 2.12 0.21 -16.45
N THR A 31 1.94 0.94 -15.35
CA THR A 31 1.34 2.27 -15.30
C THR A 31 2.25 3.24 -14.53
N THR A 32 1.84 4.52 -14.45
CA THR A 32 2.57 5.53 -13.66
C THR A 32 1.70 6.00 -12.51
N LEU A 33 2.31 6.42 -11.40
CA LEU A 33 1.56 6.98 -10.26
C LEU A 33 0.58 8.07 -10.71
N LYS A 34 1.04 8.99 -11.57
CA LYS A 34 0.22 10.09 -12.11
C LYS A 34 -1.03 9.62 -12.86
N ASN A 35 -0.94 8.52 -13.60
CA ASN A 35 -2.06 8.02 -14.40
C ASN A 35 -2.99 7.09 -13.60
N SER A 36 -2.52 6.59 -12.45
CA SER A 36 -3.25 5.58 -11.66
C SER A 36 -3.89 6.13 -10.40
N VAL A 37 -3.56 7.36 -10.00
CA VAL A 37 -4.25 8.04 -8.90
C VAL A 37 -5.61 8.58 -9.35
N ARG A 38 -6.55 8.60 -8.41
CA ARG A 38 -7.90 9.15 -8.59
C ARG A 38 -8.15 10.22 -7.54
N SER A 39 -8.54 11.41 -7.98
CA SER A 39 -8.82 12.54 -7.09
C SER A 39 -10.25 12.50 -6.55
N LYS A 40 -10.40 12.55 -5.22
CA LYS A 40 -11.71 12.65 -4.55
C LYS A 40 -11.56 13.39 -3.22
N HIS A 41 -12.52 14.24 -2.88
CA HIS A 41 -12.54 14.98 -1.61
C HIS A 41 -11.26 15.76 -1.28
N GLY A 42 -10.54 16.25 -2.30
CA GLY A 42 -9.30 17.02 -2.14
C GLY A 42 -8.06 16.19 -1.83
N ILE A 43 -8.12 14.86 -1.99
CA ILE A 43 -6.96 13.97 -1.91
C ILE A 43 -6.88 13.09 -3.17
N ASP A 44 -5.69 12.57 -3.44
CA ASP A 44 -5.46 11.59 -4.48
C ASP A 44 -5.29 10.20 -3.86
N VAL A 45 -6.05 9.23 -4.39
CA VAL A 45 -6.07 7.86 -3.89
C VAL A 45 -5.50 6.94 -4.97
N LEU A 46 -4.48 6.17 -4.60
CA LEU A 46 -4.01 5.03 -5.37
C LEU A 46 -4.66 3.77 -4.81
N VAL A 47 -5.57 3.17 -5.56
CA VAL A 47 -6.33 1.99 -5.12
C VAL A 47 -5.46 0.73 -5.13
N SER A 48 -5.86 -0.27 -4.34
CA SER A 48 -5.34 -1.63 -4.44
C SER A 48 -6.22 -2.46 -5.38
N SER A 49 -5.68 -3.55 -5.91
CA SER A 49 -6.46 -4.59 -6.59
C SER A 49 -6.28 -5.93 -5.87
N LEU A 50 -7.11 -6.92 -6.23
CA LEU A 50 -6.99 -8.29 -5.69
C LEU A 50 -5.64 -8.93 -6.04
N GLU A 51 -5.04 -8.57 -7.19
CA GLU A 51 -3.73 -9.07 -7.60
C GLU A 51 -2.60 -8.74 -6.61
N MET A 52 -2.79 -7.77 -5.71
CA MET A 52 -1.82 -7.49 -4.66
C MET A 52 -1.56 -8.69 -3.74
N GLU A 53 -2.47 -9.67 -3.65
CA GLU A 53 -2.22 -10.93 -2.93
C GLU A 53 -1.02 -11.71 -3.47
N ASP A 54 -0.69 -11.55 -4.75
CA ASP A 54 0.45 -12.20 -5.40
C ASP A 54 1.76 -11.40 -5.27
N PHE A 55 1.74 -10.23 -4.63
CA PHE A 55 2.91 -9.36 -4.54
C PHE A 55 4.12 -10.08 -3.94
N ALA A 56 3.92 -10.87 -2.88
CA ALA A 56 4.98 -11.69 -2.30
C ALA A 56 5.60 -12.67 -3.31
N TYR A 57 4.77 -13.36 -4.11
CA TYR A 57 5.24 -14.28 -5.15
C TYR A 57 6.08 -13.55 -6.21
N HIS A 58 5.61 -12.41 -6.71
CA HIS A 58 6.36 -11.61 -7.67
C HIS A 58 7.68 -11.07 -7.07
N ALA A 59 7.67 -10.64 -5.81
CA ALA A 59 8.86 -10.18 -5.11
C ALA A 59 9.90 -11.30 -4.91
N THR A 60 9.49 -12.57 -4.81
CA THR A 60 10.46 -13.69 -4.77
C THR A 60 11.22 -13.85 -6.08
N LYS A 61 10.55 -13.61 -7.22
CA LYS A 61 11.16 -13.64 -8.56
C LYS A 61 11.97 -12.40 -8.87
N ASN A 62 11.52 -11.24 -8.37
CA ASN A 62 12.18 -9.96 -8.57
C ASN A 62 12.15 -9.13 -7.27
N GLN A 63 13.21 -9.25 -6.47
CA GLN A 63 13.34 -8.55 -5.19
C GLN A 63 13.36 -7.02 -5.33
N SER A 64 13.66 -6.48 -6.52
CA SER A 64 13.64 -5.03 -6.76
C SER A 64 12.24 -4.42 -6.67
N LEU A 65 11.18 -5.24 -6.67
CA LEU A 65 9.81 -4.78 -6.44
C LEU A 65 9.57 -4.27 -5.00
N ILE A 66 10.28 -4.80 -4.01
CA ILE A 66 10.12 -4.41 -2.61
C ILE A 66 10.45 -2.92 -2.38
N PRO A 67 11.61 -2.37 -2.79
CA PRO A 67 11.90 -0.95 -2.60
C PRO A 67 11.22 -0.02 -3.61
N LYS A 68 10.51 -0.58 -4.61
CA LYS A 68 10.03 0.17 -5.78
C LYS A 68 8.99 1.22 -5.41
N LEU A 69 8.07 0.89 -4.51
CA LEU A 69 7.05 1.83 -4.01
C LEU A 69 7.71 3.09 -3.44
N GLY A 70 8.72 2.93 -2.58
CA GLY A 70 9.45 4.07 -2.01
C GLY A 70 10.14 4.93 -3.07
N SER A 71 10.69 4.33 -4.12
CA SER A 71 11.29 5.08 -5.23
C SER A 71 10.25 5.90 -5.99
N ILE A 72 9.07 5.35 -6.23
CA ILE A 72 7.96 6.04 -6.91
C ILE A 72 7.48 7.22 -6.05
N LEU A 73 7.22 6.99 -4.76
CA LEU A 73 6.68 8.01 -3.86
C LEU A 73 7.66 9.15 -3.60
N ARG A 74 8.96 8.86 -3.45
CA ARG A 74 10.00 9.91 -3.28
C ARG A 74 10.15 10.85 -4.49
N ASN A 75 9.77 10.39 -5.67
CA ASN A 75 9.79 11.20 -6.90
C ASN A 75 8.42 11.83 -7.21
N SER A 76 7.45 11.71 -6.29
CA SER A 76 6.14 12.33 -6.42
C SER A 76 6.16 13.77 -5.88
N ASN A 77 5.15 14.56 -6.26
CA ASN A 77 4.98 15.94 -5.81
C ASN A 77 4.00 16.05 -4.63
N TYR A 78 3.75 14.95 -3.90
CA TYR A 78 2.87 14.97 -2.74
C TYR A 78 3.63 15.46 -1.51
N ASP A 79 3.05 16.43 -0.79
CA ASP A 79 3.60 16.89 0.48
C ASP A 79 3.55 15.78 1.55
N TYR A 80 2.49 14.97 1.52
CA TYR A 80 2.26 13.86 2.44
C TYR A 80 1.66 12.66 1.71
N VAL A 81 2.12 11.46 2.07
CA VAL A 81 1.57 10.19 1.58
C VAL A 81 1.23 9.32 2.79
N ILE A 82 0.01 8.77 2.80
CA ILE A 82 -0.43 7.79 3.79
C ILE A 82 -0.56 6.45 3.10
N ILE A 83 0.13 5.44 3.62
CA ILE A 83 0.08 4.07 3.09
C ILE A 83 -0.69 3.23 4.10
N ASP A 84 -1.86 2.75 3.72
CA ASP A 84 -2.56 1.71 4.46
C ASP A 84 -1.95 0.34 4.12
N THR A 85 -1.74 -0.47 5.15
CA THR A 85 -1.05 -1.76 5.01
C THR A 85 -1.92 -2.89 5.53
N PRO A 86 -1.82 -4.10 4.95
CA PRO A 86 -2.48 -5.27 5.54
C PRO A 86 -1.93 -5.53 6.95
N GLY A 87 -2.77 -6.12 7.82
CA GLY A 87 -2.42 -6.41 9.21
C GLY A 87 -1.43 -7.57 9.42
N SER A 88 -0.56 -7.83 8.45
CA SER A 88 0.39 -8.95 8.41
C SER A 88 1.83 -8.44 8.23
N GLY A 89 2.81 -9.29 8.56
CA GLY A 89 4.23 -9.01 8.28
C GLY A 89 4.65 -9.40 6.87
N SER A 90 3.76 -9.22 5.89
CA SER A 90 3.95 -9.68 4.50
C SER A 90 4.84 -8.72 3.69
N SER A 91 5.16 -9.12 2.46
CA SER A 91 6.05 -8.36 1.57
C SER A 91 5.54 -6.94 1.27
N GLU A 92 4.23 -6.75 1.20
CA GLU A 92 3.55 -5.46 1.00
C GLU A 92 3.81 -4.54 2.19
N THR A 93 3.70 -5.07 3.42
CA THR A 93 4.00 -4.33 4.65
C THR A 93 5.47 -3.95 4.72
N ILE A 94 6.38 -4.85 4.33
CA ILE A 94 7.82 -4.54 4.26
C ILE A 94 8.09 -3.43 3.23
N SER A 95 7.53 -3.54 2.02
CA SER A 95 7.62 -2.52 0.97
C SER A 95 7.14 -1.15 1.47
N SER A 96 6.00 -1.13 2.17
CA SER A 96 5.41 0.08 2.75
C SER A 96 6.29 0.70 3.84
N ILE A 97 6.84 -0.12 4.75
CA ILE A 97 7.77 0.35 5.78
C ILE A 97 9.05 0.92 5.16
N MET A 98 9.57 0.28 4.10
CA MET A 98 10.76 0.78 3.38
C MET A 98 10.49 2.06 2.58
N ALA A 99 9.23 2.34 2.25
CA ALA A 99 8.81 3.55 1.56
C ALA A 99 8.58 4.74 2.51
N ALA A 100 8.31 4.48 3.79
CA ALA A 100 7.85 5.48 4.74
C ALA A 100 8.99 6.14 5.54
N ASP A 101 8.87 7.45 5.77
CA ASP A 101 9.72 8.18 6.72
C ASP A 101 9.27 7.96 8.19
N TYR A 102 7.97 7.78 8.39
CA TYR A 102 7.35 7.54 9.70
C TYR A 102 6.37 6.37 9.61
N VAL A 103 6.33 5.52 10.64
CA VAL A 103 5.39 4.40 10.74
C VAL A 103 4.48 4.62 11.96
N LEU A 104 3.18 4.77 11.69
CA LEU A 104 2.14 4.82 12.73
C LEU A 104 1.61 3.41 12.99
N ILE A 105 1.76 2.91 14.22
CA ILE A 105 1.24 1.59 14.61
C ILE A 105 0.04 1.80 15.55
N PRO A 106 -1.22 1.73 15.06
CA PRO A 106 -2.38 1.75 15.92
C PRO A 106 -2.46 0.45 16.75
N VAL A 107 -2.57 0.57 18.07
CA VAL A 107 -2.53 -0.58 18.99
C VAL A 107 -3.81 -0.62 19.80
N LYS A 108 -4.53 -1.76 19.73
CA LYS A 108 -5.56 -2.09 20.70
C LYS A 108 -4.91 -2.68 21.96
N PRO A 109 -5.16 -2.12 23.16
CA PRO A 109 -4.66 -2.69 24.40
C PRO A 109 -5.12 -4.15 24.56
N SER A 110 -4.18 -5.08 24.50
CA SER A 110 -4.44 -6.52 24.60
C SER A 110 -3.22 -7.25 25.14
N LYS A 111 -3.40 -8.48 25.64
CA LYS A 111 -2.31 -9.30 26.18
C LYS A 111 -1.15 -9.49 25.19
N TRP A 112 -1.44 -9.49 23.88
CA TRP A 112 -0.45 -9.71 22.83
C TRP A 112 0.14 -8.42 22.24
N ALA A 113 -0.45 -7.26 22.51
CA ALA A 113 -0.08 -5.98 21.91
C ALA A 113 1.42 -5.68 22.03
N THR A 114 1.97 -5.78 23.24
CA THR A 114 3.39 -5.49 23.50
C THR A 114 4.34 -6.44 22.77
N ARG A 115 3.94 -7.70 22.57
CA ARG A 115 4.75 -8.69 21.83
C ARG A 115 4.70 -8.46 20.33
N THR A 116 3.54 -8.08 19.79
CA THR A 116 3.38 -7.73 18.37
C THR A 116 4.17 -6.49 18.00
N ILE A 117 4.10 -5.42 18.80
CA ILE A 117 4.89 -4.19 18.58
C ILE A 117 6.39 -4.50 18.57
N LYS A 118 6.86 -5.30 19.55
CA LYS A 118 8.26 -5.72 19.60
C LYS A 118 8.70 -6.53 18.37
N ARG A 119 7.79 -7.24 17.69
CA ARG A 119 8.11 -7.95 16.44
C ARG A 119 8.28 -6.99 15.26
N VAL A 120 7.42 -5.99 15.14
CA VAL A 120 7.53 -4.96 14.09
C VAL A 120 8.80 -4.13 14.25
N LEU A 121 9.18 -3.81 15.50
CA LEU A 121 10.37 -3.01 15.81
C LEU A 121 11.69 -3.82 15.81
N LYS A 122 11.63 -5.15 15.79
CA LYS A 122 12.82 -5.98 15.75
C LYS A 122 13.37 -5.99 14.32
N LYS A 123 14.45 -5.23 14.12
CA LYS A 123 15.41 -5.46 13.05
C LYS A 123 16.01 -6.85 13.16
#